data_AF-A0A1G3THJ8-F1
#
_entry.id   AF-A0A1G3THJ8-F1
#
_cell.length_a   1.000
_cell.length_b   1.000
_cell.length_c   1.000
_cell.angle_alpha   90.00
_cell.angle_beta   90.00
_cell.angle_gamma   90.00
#
_symmetry.space_group_name_H-M   'P 1'
#
loop_
_entity.id
_entity.type
_entity.pdbx_description
1 polymer ?
#
loop_
_entity_poly.entity_id
_entity_poly.type
_entity_poly.pdbx_seq_one_letter_code
_entity_poly.pdbx_strand_id
1 'polypeptide(L)'
;MAKAHLIFTQYSNSISVHVKNLEQLSVAQIQDIEAFVRARKGIFDFGTYTFTIQKKLEFSEFLSLIENSSIDATCEEKSLNVQQRERVEFGKYKGMLYCDIPDSYLLWLKSNYSGKDRDTIDAEIKFREL
;
A
#
# COMPACT_ATOMS: atom_id res chain seq x y z
N MET A 1 -10.21 24.69 -10.59
CA MET A 1 -10.74 23.33 -10.84
C MET A 1 -10.15 22.40 -9.80
N ALA A 2 -10.91 21.42 -9.30
CA ALA A 2 -10.39 20.44 -8.36
C ALA A 2 -9.45 19.46 -9.10
N LYS A 3 -8.25 19.26 -8.55
CA LYS A 3 -7.25 18.32 -9.09
C LYS A 3 -7.55 16.93 -8.57
N ALA A 4 -7.45 15.88 -9.38
CA ALA A 4 -7.67 14.51 -8.88
C ALA A 4 -6.51 14.05 -7.99
N HIS A 5 -6.77 13.56 -6.78
CA HIS A 5 -5.75 13.02 -5.89
C HIS A 5 -5.63 11.50 -6.11
N LEU A 6 -4.55 11.11 -6.77
CA LEU A 6 -4.27 9.73 -7.19
C LEU A 6 -3.17 9.14 -6.29
N ILE A 7 -3.49 8.08 -5.56
CA ILE A 7 -2.54 7.35 -4.72
C ILE A 7 -2.09 6.10 -5.47
N PHE A 8 -0.89 6.14 -6.03
CA PHE A 8 -0.30 5.04 -6.77
C PHE A 8 0.27 3.99 -5.82
N THR A 9 -0.11 2.74 -6.01
CA THR A 9 0.37 1.58 -5.25
C THR A 9 0.89 0.54 -6.23
N GLN A 10 2.19 0.25 -6.18
CA GLN A 10 2.82 -0.74 -7.04
C GLN A 10 2.77 -2.13 -6.41
N TYR A 11 2.33 -3.12 -7.18
CA TYR A 11 2.41 -4.54 -6.84
C TYR A 11 3.35 -5.26 -7.81
N SER A 12 3.69 -6.52 -7.50
CA SER A 12 4.67 -7.30 -8.27
C SER A 12 4.34 -7.40 -9.77
N ASN A 13 3.05 -7.53 -10.13
CA ASN A 13 2.57 -7.69 -11.51
C ASN A 13 1.43 -6.73 -11.90
N SER A 14 1.06 -5.81 -11.01
CA SER A 14 -0.05 -4.89 -11.23
C SER A 14 0.21 -3.56 -10.53
N ILE A 15 -0.54 -2.55 -10.93
CA ILE A 15 -0.61 -1.28 -10.22
C ILE A 15 -2.05 -1.05 -9.79
N SER A 16 -2.22 -0.48 -8.61
CA SER A 16 -3.51 -0.04 -8.10
C SER A 16 -3.41 1.44 -7.78
N VAL A 17 -4.38 2.23 -8.21
CA VAL A 17 -4.39 3.66 -7.99
C VAL A 17 -5.71 4.04 -7.35
N HIS A 18 -5.63 4.62 -6.15
CA HIS A 18 -6.80 5.03 -5.39
C HIS A 18 -7.08 6.52 -5.60
N VAL A 19 -8.31 6.86 -5.94
CA VAL A 19 -8.76 8.24 -6.19
C VAL A 19 -9.42 8.78 -4.92
N LYS A 20 -8.65 9.50 -4.11
CA LYS A 20 -9.10 9.96 -2.78
C LYS A 20 -10.28 10.93 -2.83
N ASN A 21 -10.32 11.77 -3.85
CA ASN A 21 -11.27 12.87 -3.96
C ASN A 21 -12.25 12.70 -5.12
N LEU A 22 -12.61 11.45 -5.43
CA LEU A 22 -13.51 11.14 -6.55
C LEU A 22 -14.84 11.89 -6.46
N GLU A 23 -15.36 12.07 -5.25
CA GLU A 23 -16.62 12.80 -4.98
C GLU A 23 -16.53 14.31 -5.24
N GLN A 24 -15.32 14.87 -5.28
CA GLN A 24 -15.07 16.28 -5.57
C GLN A 24 -14.76 16.53 -7.06
N LEU A 25 -14.64 15.47 -7.85
CA LEU A 25 -14.38 15.55 -9.28
C LEU A 25 -15.68 15.75 -10.06
N SER A 26 -15.56 16.43 -11.19
CA SER A 26 -16.67 16.54 -12.14
C SER A 26 -16.90 15.20 -12.86
N VAL A 27 -18.14 14.95 -13.29
CA VAL A 27 -18.49 13.74 -14.06
C VAL A 27 -17.61 13.59 -15.30
N ALA A 28 -17.26 14.70 -15.96
CA ALA A 28 -16.33 14.70 -17.10
C ALA A 28 -14.95 14.16 -16.73
N GLN A 29 -14.37 14.60 -15.60
CA GLN A 29 -13.08 14.09 -15.13
C GLN A 29 -13.14 12.60 -14.77
N ILE A 30 -14.25 12.13 -14.19
CA ILE A 30 -14.44 10.70 -13.89
C ILE A 30 -14.50 9.89 -15.19
N GLN A 31 -15.17 10.40 -16.22
CA GLN A 31 -15.22 9.78 -17.55
C GLN A 31 -13.84 9.75 -18.23
N ASP A 32 -13.05 10.81 -18.11
CA ASP A 32 -11.66 10.83 -18.60
C ASP A 32 -10.79 9.77 -17.91
N ILE A 33 -10.92 9.64 -16.59
CA ILE A 33 -10.21 8.59 -15.82
C ILE A 33 -10.68 7.20 -16.25
N GLU A 34 -11.99 6.99 -16.42
CA GLU A 34 -12.53 5.72 -16.90
C GLU A 34 -12.00 5.39 -18.31
N ALA A 35 -11.98 6.37 -19.21
CA ALA A 35 -11.45 6.22 -20.55
C ALA A 35 -9.95 5.87 -20.54
N PHE A 36 -9.16 6.54 -19.71
CA PHE A 36 -7.74 6.25 -19.50
C PHE A 36 -7.52 4.81 -19.01
N VAL A 37 -8.31 4.37 -18.03
CA VAL A 37 -8.22 3.01 -17.47
C VAL A 37 -8.63 1.97 -18.51
N ARG A 38 -9.73 2.21 -19.25
CA ARG A 38 -10.18 1.32 -20.34
C ARG A 38 -9.16 1.23 -21.48
N ALA A 39 -8.56 2.34 -21.90
CA ALA A 39 -7.52 2.37 -22.93
C ALA A 39 -6.33 1.47 -22.57
N ARG A 40 -6.07 1.30 -21.27
CA ARG A 40 -4.99 0.46 -20.73
C ARG A 40 -5.42 -0.94 -20.31
N LYS A 41 -6.66 -1.34 -20.64
CA LYS A 41 -7.26 -2.63 -20.22
C LYS A 41 -7.24 -2.80 -18.70
N GLY A 42 -7.32 -1.70 -17.96
CA GLY A 42 -7.49 -1.71 -16.52
C GLY A 42 -8.95 -1.88 -16.12
N ILE A 43 -9.17 -2.07 -14.82
CA ILE A 43 -10.49 -2.19 -14.20
C ILE A 43 -10.63 -1.02 -13.23
N PHE A 44 -11.72 -0.26 -13.36
CA PHE A 44 -12.09 0.79 -12.41
C PHE A 44 -13.15 0.23 -11.46
N ASP A 45 -12.87 0.25 -10.16
CA ASP A 45 -13.81 -0.14 -9.11
C ASP A 45 -14.39 1.12 -8.46
N PHE A 46 -15.67 1.38 -8.73
CA PHE A 46 -16.39 2.53 -8.18
C PHE A 46 -16.77 2.35 -6.71
N GLY A 47 -16.80 1.12 -6.18
CA GLY A 47 -17.11 0.87 -4.77
C GLY A 47 -15.97 1.26 -3.84
N THR A 48 -14.72 1.09 -4.30
CA THR A 48 -13.51 1.41 -3.55
C THR A 48 -12.78 2.64 -4.10
N TYR A 49 -13.34 3.32 -5.10
CA TYR A 49 -12.71 4.46 -5.80
C TYR A 49 -11.29 4.16 -6.28
N THR A 50 -11.05 2.92 -6.72
CA THR A 50 -9.71 2.43 -7.03
C THR A 50 -9.69 1.82 -8.41
N PHE A 51 -8.66 2.09 -9.20
CA PHE A 51 -8.46 1.41 -10.47
C PHE A 51 -7.18 0.58 -10.48
N THR A 52 -7.25 -0.57 -11.14
CA THR A 52 -6.15 -1.52 -11.23
C THR A 52 -5.77 -1.74 -12.69
N ILE A 53 -4.47 -1.69 -12.98
CA ILE A 53 -3.93 -1.98 -14.32
C ILE A 53 -2.98 -3.18 -14.16
N GLN A 54 -3.22 -4.24 -14.93
CA GLN A 54 -2.39 -5.45 -14.93
C GLN A 54 -1.12 -5.26 -15.79
N LYS A 55 -0.34 -4.24 -15.46
CA LYS A 55 0.94 -3.95 -16.11
C LYS A 55 1.93 -3.56 -15.02
N LYS A 56 3.14 -4.11 -15.11
CA LYS A 56 4.27 -3.62 -14.32
C LYS A 56 4.61 -2.22 -14.84
N LEU A 57 4.41 -1.22 -13.99
CA LEU A 57 4.65 0.18 -14.30
C LEU A 57 5.37 0.79 -13.10
N GLU A 58 6.41 1.58 -13.37
CA GLU A 58 7.07 2.38 -12.34
C GLU A 58 6.29 3.68 -12.09
N PHE A 59 6.45 4.27 -10.91
CA PHE A 59 5.76 5.52 -10.57
C PHE A 59 6.15 6.67 -11.50
N SER A 60 7.42 6.73 -11.90
CA SER A 60 7.92 7.70 -12.89
C SER A 60 7.20 7.59 -14.24
N GLU A 61 7.01 6.36 -14.73
CA GLU A 61 6.23 6.13 -15.94
C GLU A 61 4.77 6.53 -15.74
N PHE A 62 4.17 6.19 -14.60
CA PHE A 62 2.80 6.59 -14.28
C PHE A 62 2.61 8.10 -14.31
N LEU A 63 3.55 8.87 -13.73
CA LEU A 63 3.55 10.33 -13.79
C LEU A 63 3.57 10.83 -15.23
N SER A 64 4.52 10.34 -16.05
CA SER A 64 4.59 10.73 -17.46
C SER A 64 3.30 10.40 -18.21
N LEU A 65 2.62 9.31 -17.86
CA LEU A 65 1.37 8.91 -18.50
C LEU A 65 0.19 9.79 -18.12
N ILE A 66 0.16 10.26 -16.86
CA ILE A 66 -0.83 11.23 -16.39
C ILE A 66 -0.55 12.61 -16.98
N GLU A 67 0.71 13.04 -17.07
CA GLU A 67 1.10 14.30 -17.72
C GLU A 67 0.80 14.33 -19.22
N ASN A 68 0.96 13.19 -19.91
CA ASN A 68 0.54 13.04 -21.31
C ASN A 68 -0.99 12.91 -21.45
N SER A 69 -1.71 12.70 -20.35
CA SER A 69 -3.17 12.68 -20.35
C SER A 69 -3.68 14.07 -19.97
N SER A 70 -4.88 14.46 -20.43
CA SER A 70 -5.48 15.75 -20.06
C SER A 70 -6.03 15.78 -18.63
N ILE A 71 -5.51 14.92 -17.74
CA ILE A 71 -6.01 14.73 -16.37
C ILE A 71 -5.13 15.55 -15.42
N ASP A 72 -5.66 16.68 -14.93
CA ASP A 72 -4.99 17.47 -13.91
C ASP A 72 -5.11 16.75 -12.55
N ALA A 73 -4.06 16.00 -12.19
CA ALA A 73 -4.02 15.15 -11.00
C ALA A 73 -2.77 15.38 -10.14
N THR A 74 -2.97 15.35 -8.83
CA THR A 74 -1.92 15.24 -7.82
C THR A 74 -1.66 13.76 -7.55
N CYS A 75 -0.45 13.29 -7.84
CA CYS A 75 -0.06 11.89 -7.67
C CYS A 75 0.79 11.73 -6.41
N GLU A 76 0.41 10.79 -5.54
CA GLU A 76 1.18 10.37 -4.37
C GLU A 76 1.62 8.92 -4.56
N GLU A 77 2.91 8.62 -4.38
CA GLU A 77 3.38 7.24 -4.35
C GLU A 77 3.16 6.66 -2.95
N LYS A 78 2.34 5.61 -2.87
CA LYS A 78 2.25 4.76 -1.70
C LYS A 78 3.09 3.51 -1.98
N SER A 79 4.36 3.59 -1.60
CA SER A 79 5.18 2.40 -1.47
C SER A 79 4.50 1.47 -0.46
N LEU A 80 4.16 0.25 -0.90
CA LEU A 80 3.82 -0.82 0.01
C LEU A 80 5.09 -1.07 0.81
N ASN A 81 5.23 -0.36 1.93
CA ASN A 81 6.10 -0.76 3.00
C ASN A 81 5.46 -2.04 3.53
N VAL A 82 5.71 -3.15 2.83
CA VAL A 82 5.58 -4.48 3.36
C VAL A 82 6.60 -4.45 4.48
N GLN A 83 6.20 -3.95 5.65
CA GLN A 83 6.89 -4.22 6.90
C GLN A 83 7.14 -5.71 6.81
N GLN A 84 8.41 -6.08 6.67
CA GLN A 84 8.80 -7.47 6.70
C GLN A 84 8.31 -7.93 8.07
N ARG A 85 7.13 -8.56 8.10
CA ARG A 85 6.56 -9.05 9.34
C ARG A 85 7.42 -10.25 9.66
N GLU A 86 8.44 -9.98 10.45
CA GLU A 86 9.42 -10.98 10.83
C GLU A 86 8.66 -12.13 11.48
N ARG A 87 9.04 -13.34 11.09
CA ARG A 87 8.47 -14.56 11.67
C ARG A 87 9.33 -14.92 12.84
N VAL A 88 8.70 -15.37 13.91
CA VAL A 88 9.42 -15.86 15.07
C VAL A 88 10.14 -17.14 14.68
N GLU A 89 11.47 -17.15 14.79
CA GLU A 89 12.27 -18.31 14.37
C GLU A 89 12.42 -19.38 15.47
N PHE A 90 11.86 -19.12 16.66
CA PHE A 90 12.13 -19.92 17.87
C PHE A 90 10.94 -20.03 18.85
N GLY A 91 11.02 -20.99 19.77
CA GLY A 91 10.03 -21.18 20.83
C GLY A 91 8.67 -21.74 20.35
N LYS A 92 7.63 -21.51 21.16
CA LYS A 92 6.29 -22.09 20.97
C LYS A 92 5.56 -21.54 19.73
N TYR A 93 5.86 -20.31 19.32
CA TYR A 93 5.23 -19.61 18.21
C TYR A 93 6.12 -19.57 16.95
N LYS A 94 7.06 -20.52 16.83
CA LYS A 94 7.96 -20.62 15.68
C LYS A 94 7.17 -20.69 14.37
N GLY A 95 7.47 -19.78 13.44
CA GLY A 95 6.82 -19.65 12.13
C GLY A 95 5.62 -18.70 12.10
N MET A 96 5.15 -18.22 13.25
CA MET A 96 4.11 -17.18 13.33
C MET A 96 4.73 -15.79 13.24
N LEU A 97 3.95 -14.82 12.77
CA LEU A 97 4.37 -13.42 12.72
C LEU A 97 4.48 -12.89 14.15
N TYR A 98 5.45 -12.01 14.42
CA TYR A 98 5.48 -11.27 15.70
C TYR A 98 4.14 -10.54 15.95
N CYS A 99 3.47 -10.12 14.88
CA CYS A 99 2.16 -9.48 14.90
C CYS A 99 0.98 -10.40 15.30
N ASP A 100 1.14 -11.73 15.31
CA ASP A 100 0.08 -12.68 15.70
C ASP A 100 0.25 -13.24 17.12
N ILE A 101 1.32 -12.84 17.80
CA ILE A 101 1.69 -13.41 19.10
C ILE A 101 1.03 -12.64 20.24
N PRO A 102 0.64 -13.33 21.33
CA PRO A 102 0.10 -12.69 22.53
C PRO A 102 1.10 -11.73 23.18
N ASP A 103 0.61 -10.61 23.68
CA ASP A 103 1.42 -9.55 24.30
C ASP A 103 2.24 -10.06 25.50
N SER A 104 1.66 -10.97 26.29
CA SER A 104 2.35 -11.62 27.41
C SER A 104 3.59 -12.41 26.96
N TYR A 105 3.56 -12.98 25.74
CA TYR A 105 4.69 -13.73 25.20
C TYR A 105 5.73 -12.79 24.58
N LEU A 106 5.33 -11.68 23.96
CA LEU A 106 6.25 -10.62 23.50
C LEU A 106 7.03 -9.99 24.67
N LEU A 107 6.36 -9.69 25.78
CA LEU A 107 7.02 -9.20 27.00
C LEU A 107 7.96 -10.25 27.60
N TRP A 108 7.56 -11.52 27.61
CA TRP A 108 8.44 -12.61 28.05
C TRP A 108 9.67 -12.74 27.14
N LEU A 109 9.49 -12.63 25.82
CA LEU A 109 10.57 -12.65 24.83
C LEU A 109 11.58 -11.52 25.08
N LYS A 110 11.11 -10.29 25.34
CA LYS A 110 11.98 -9.15 25.66
C LYS A 110 12.87 -9.41 26.89
N SER A 111 12.34 -10.10 27.91
CA SER A 111 13.08 -10.39 29.14
C SER A 111 13.95 -11.65 29.07
N ASN A 112 13.59 -12.65 28.24
CA ASN A 112 14.24 -13.96 28.23
C ASN A 112 15.10 -14.24 26.99
N TYR A 113 14.86 -13.52 25.89
CA TYR A 113 15.59 -13.74 24.64
C TYR A 113 16.75 -12.74 24.50
N SER A 114 17.96 -13.28 24.37
CA SER A 114 19.21 -12.52 24.17
C SER A 114 19.85 -12.78 22.79
N GLY A 115 19.03 -13.19 21.81
CA GLY A 115 19.49 -13.45 20.45
C GLY A 115 19.41 -12.22 19.53
N LYS A 116 19.59 -12.44 18.23
CA LYS A 116 19.68 -11.38 17.21
C LYS A 116 18.34 -10.66 16.98
N ASP A 117 17.21 -11.31 17.19
CA ASP A 117 15.86 -10.75 17.04
C ASP A 117 15.41 -9.75 18.11
N ARG A 118 16.27 -9.36 19.06
CA ARG A 118 15.88 -8.44 20.14
C ARG A 118 15.44 -7.07 19.61
N ASP A 119 16.07 -6.60 18.53
CA ASP A 119 15.75 -5.31 17.89
C ASP A 119 14.35 -5.35 17.26
N THR A 120 14.02 -6.46 16.57
CA THR A 120 12.70 -6.76 16.03
C THR A 120 11.61 -6.82 17.11
N ILE A 121 11.91 -7.48 18.24
CA ILE A 121 10.96 -7.57 19.36
C ILE A 121 10.72 -6.20 19.98
N ASP A 122 11.76 -5.37 20.17
CA ASP A 122 11.59 -4.01 20.71
C ASP A 122 10.84 -3.10 19.73
N ALA A 123 11.07 -3.25 18.42
CA ALA A 123 10.34 -2.54 17.37
C ALA A 123 8.85 -2.91 17.35
N GLU A 124 8.50 -4.20 17.46
CA GLU A 124 7.11 -4.65 17.52
C GLU A 124 6.43 -4.22 18.83
N ILE A 125 7.13 -4.26 19.97
CA ILE A 125 6.60 -3.77 21.26
C ILE A 125 6.32 -2.27 21.20
N LYS A 126 7.24 -1.48 20.63
CA LYS A 126 7.03 -0.05 20.39
C LYS A 126 5.88 0.21 19.42
N PHE A 127 5.74 -0.61 18.38
CA PHE A 127 4.65 -0.49 17.41
C PHE A 127 3.28 -0.73 18.06
N ARG A 128 3.21 -1.62 19.05
CA ARG A 128 1.98 -1.95 19.80
C ARG A 128 1.75 -1.09 21.05
N GLU A 129 2.65 -0.15 21.35
CA GLU A 129 2.63 0.68 22.57
C GLU A 129 2.51 -0.12 23.88
N LEU A 130 3.19 -1.27 23.96
CA LEU A 130 3.19 -2.17 25.13
C LEU A 130 4.36 -1.95 26.09
#